data_AF-A0A3P6R4L2-F1
#
_entry.id   AF-A0A3P6R4L2-F1
#
_cell.length_a   1.000
_cell.length_b   1.000
_cell.length_c   1.000
_cell.angle_alpha   90.00
_cell.angle_beta   90.00
_cell.angle_gamma   90.00
#
_symmetry.space_group_name_H-M   'P 1'
#
loop_
_entity.id
_entity.type
_entity.pdbx_description
1 polymer ?
#
loop_
_entity_poly.entity_id
_entity_poly.type
_entity_poly.pdbx_seq_one_letter_code
_entity_poly.pdbx_strand_id
1 'polypeptide(L)'
;MYINFFTLLNIIFNYSDSLSDRFYTALYRKLLVDVPPASYNQLLLLLFKVLKADPSDYRVRSFVKRLLQAATCAAPALTAGILILVSRLLETRKGLIVVEKQIDRIAIQNAKLGDDDDEEHYVDIGVDGKPIEPIKKEEVRIF
;
A
#
# COMPACT_ATOMS: atom_id res chain seq x y z
N MET A 1 -11.18 9.34 -24.27
CA MET A 1 -9.71 9.33 -24.04
C MET A 1 -9.25 8.30 -23.00
N TYR A 2 -10.05 7.93 -21.99
CA TYR A 2 -9.65 6.96 -20.94
C TYR A 2 -9.54 5.48 -21.38
N ILE A 3 -10.28 5.07 -22.41
CA ILE A 3 -10.31 3.68 -22.91
C ILE A 3 -8.92 3.23 -23.41
N ASN A 4 -8.15 4.12 -24.03
CA ASN A 4 -6.85 3.79 -24.62
C ASN A 4 -5.82 3.36 -23.56
N PHE A 5 -5.88 3.91 -22.35
CA PHE A 5 -4.89 3.59 -21.31
C PHE A 5 -4.99 2.15 -20.82
N PHE A 6 -6.21 1.68 -20.52
CA PHE A 6 -6.41 0.30 -20.06
C PHE A 6 -6.12 -0.72 -21.14
N THR A 7 -6.44 -0.41 -22.40
CA THR A 7 -6.10 -1.25 -23.55
C THR A 7 -4.58 -1.38 -23.71
N LEU A 8 -3.83 -0.28 -23.60
CA LEU A 8 -2.36 -0.32 -23.67
C LEU A 8 -1.76 -1.18 -22.56
N LEU A 9 -2.22 -1.00 -21.31
CA LEU A 9 -1.79 -1.86 -20.20
C LEU A 9 -2.16 -3.33 -20.44
N ASN A 10 -3.33 -3.60 -21.00
CA ASN A 10 -3.74 -4.97 -21.32
C ASN A 10 -2.81 -5.59 -22.38
N ILE A 11 -2.49 -4.86 -23.45
CA ILE A 11 -1.57 -5.33 -24.48
C ILE A 11 -0.19 -5.62 -23.89
N ILE A 12 0.35 -4.69 -23.10
CA ILE A 12 1.64 -4.89 -22.42
C ILE A 12 1.58 -6.15 -21.55
N PHE A 13 0.52 -6.32 -20.76
CA PHE A 13 0.35 -7.48 -19.90
C PHE A 13 0.33 -8.81 -20.67
N ASN A 14 -0.30 -8.88 -21.85
CA ASN A 14 -0.36 -10.12 -22.62
C ASN A 14 0.91 -10.41 -23.44
N TYR A 15 1.71 -9.39 -23.75
CA TYR A 15 2.87 -9.55 -24.64
C TYR A 15 4.22 -9.58 -23.90
N SER A 16 4.26 -9.18 -22.63
CA SER A 16 5.48 -9.23 -21.82
C SER A 16 5.59 -10.54 -21.05
N ASP A 17 6.63 -11.33 -21.33
CA ASP A 17 6.99 -12.52 -20.53
C ASP A 17 7.38 -12.16 -19.08
N SER A 18 7.84 -10.93 -18.86
CA SER A 18 8.05 -10.36 -17.53
C SER A 18 7.46 -8.94 -17.44
N LEU A 19 6.62 -8.73 -16.43
CA LEU A 19 6.03 -7.42 -16.18
C LEU A 19 7.07 -6.49 -15.55
N SER A 20 7.37 -5.38 -16.23
CA SER A 20 8.30 -4.38 -15.71
C SER A 20 7.74 -3.63 -14.49
N ASP A 21 8.61 -3.14 -13.61
CA ASP A 21 8.21 -2.28 -12.48
C ASP A 21 7.46 -1.01 -12.95
N ARG A 22 7.74 -0.55 -14.17
CA ARG A 22 7.03 0.56 -14.80
C ARG A 22 5.56 0.24 -15.03
N PHE A 23 5.22 -1.00 -15.40
CA PHE A 23 3.84 -1.44 -15.55
C PHE A 23 3.09 -1.35 -14.22
N TYR A 24 3.65 -1.91 -13.15
CA TYR A 24 3.02 -1.88 -11.82
C TYR A 24 2.91 -0.47 -11.25
N THR A 25 3.92 0.36 -11.48
CA THR A 25 3.89 1.78 -11.10
C THR A 25 2.78 2.53 -11.83
N ALA A 26 2.62 2.31 -13.13
CA ALA A 26 1.57 2.93 -13.92
C ALA A 26 0.17 2.44 -13.51
N LEU A 27 0.02 1.13 -13.27
CA LEU A 27 -1.22 0.53 -12.79
C LEU A 27 -1.59 1.07 -11.40
N TYR A 28 -0.63 1.14 -10.48
CA TYR A 28 -0.85 1.66 -9.14
C TYR A 28 -1.21 3.14 -9.15
N ARG A 29 -0.49 3.97 -9.93
CA ARG A 29 -0.85 5.40 -10.10
C ARG A 29 -2.25 5.56 -10.66
N LYS A 30 -2.69 4.67 -11.56
CA LYS A 30 -4.05 4.72 -12.09
C LYS A 30 -5.11 4.48 -11.01
N LEU A 31 -4.81 3.69 -9.98
CA LEU A 31 -5.67 3.49 -8.80
C LEU A 31 -5.69 4.70 -7.85
N LEU A 32 -4.79 5.68 -8.03
CA LEU A 32 -4.77 6.92 -7.25
C LEU A 32 -5.68 8.00 -7.85
N VAL A 33 -6.01 7.89 -9.12
CA VAL A 33 -6.79 8.89 -9.86
C VAL A 33 -8.23 8.42 -9.96
N ASP A 34 -9.17 9.35 -9.88
CA ASP A 34 -10.58 9.03 -10.08
C ASP A 34 -10.80 8.40 -11.47
N VAL A 35 -11.57 7.32 -11.48
CA VAL A 35 -11.81 6.54 -12.69
C VAL A 35 -13.23 6.83 -13.14
N PRO A 36 -13.46 7.16 -14.43
CA PRO A 36 -14.81 7.39 -14.92
C PRO A 36 -15.63 6.09 -14.85
N PRO A 37 -16.94 6.16 -14.58
CA PRO A 37 -17.80 4.98 -14.48
C PRO A 37 -17.77 4.06 -15.70
N ALA A 38 -17.63 4.64 -16.90
CA ALA A 38 -17.52 3.88 -18.15
C ALA A 38 -16.30 2.94 -18.21
N SER A 39 -15.28 3.18 -17.39
CA SER A 39 -14.03 2.41 -17.37
C SER A 39 -13.92 1.42 -16.20
N TYR A 40 -14.91 1.36 -15.30
CA TYR A 40 -14.87 0.47 -14.14
C TYR A 40 -14.68 -0.99 -14.53
N ASN A 41 -15.48 -1.49 -15.48
CA ASN A 41 -15.39 -2.88 -15.93
C ASN A 41 -14.02 -3.22 -16.52
N GLN A 42 -13.46 -2.33 -17.34
CA GLN A 42 -12.15 -2.53 -17.97
C GLN A 42 -11.02 -2.55 -16.93
N LEU A 43 -11.07 -1.63 -15.97
CA LEU A 43 -10.13 -1.56 -14.84
C LEU A 43 -10.20 -2.85 -14.01
N LEU A 44 -11.39 -3.23 -13.55
CA LEU A 44 -11.59 -4.39 -12.68
C LEU A 44 -11.17 -5.69 -13.37
N LEU A 45 -11.48 -5.85 -14.65
CA LEU A 45 -11.07 -7.02 -15.42
C LEU A 45 -9.54 -7.10 -15.57
N LEU A 46 -8.88 -5.98 -15.87
CA LEU A 46 -7.43 -5.91 -15.96
C LEU A 46 -6.78 -6.22 -14.61
N LEU A 47 -7.24 -5.59 -13.53
CA LEU A 47 -6.74 -5.83 -12.18
C LEU A 47 -6.86 -7.30 -11.79
N PHE A 48 -8.02 -7.92 -12.03
CA PHE A 48 -8.22 -9.32 -11.69
C PHE A 48 -7.23 -10.23 -12.45
N LYS A 49 -7.04 -10.00 -13.76
CA LYS A 49 -6.09 -10.79 -14.57
C LYS A 49 -4.65 -10.62 -14.07
N VAL A 50 -4.22 -9.39 -13.85
CA VAL A 50 -2.87 -9.06 -13.38
C VAL A 50 -2.60 -9.68 -12.02
N LEU A 51 -3.47 -9.43 -11.04
CA LEU A 51 -3.29 -9.93 -9.67
C LEU A 51 -3.39 -11.45 -9.57
N LYS A 52 -4.22 -12.08 -10.43
CA LYS A 52 -4.32 -13.54 -10.50
C LYS A 52 -3.05 -14.18 -11.07
N ALA A 53 -2.34 -13.52 -11.99
CA ALA A 53 -1.11 -14.05 -12.60
C ALA A 53 0.17 -13.67 -11.83
N ASP A 54 0.11 -12.69 -10.93
CA ASP A 54 1.30 -12.14 -10.26
C ASP A 54 2.00 -13.17 -9.35
N PRO A 55 3.30 -13.45 -9.51
CA PRO A 55 3.98 -14.44 -8.67
C PRO A 55 4.21 -13.97 -7.21
N SER A 56 4.12 -12.67 -6.92
CA SER A 56 4.45 -12.09 -5.62
C SER A 56 3.22 -11.85 -4.76
N ASP A 57 2.97 -12.72 -3.79
CA ASP A 57 1.86 -12.56 -2.85
C ASP A 57 1.96 -11.27 -2.01
N TYR A 58 3.18 -10.81 -1.68
CA TYR A 58 3.39 -9.52 -1.02
C TYR A 58 2.83 -8.35 -1.86
N ARG A 59 3.11 -8.36 -3.16
CA ARG A 59 2.63 -7.34 -4.10
C ARG A 59 1.12 -7.38 -4.21
N VAL A 60 0.55 -8.58 -4.35
CA VAL A 60 -0.89 -8.78 -4.41
C VAL A 60 -1.58 -8.25 -3.16
N ARG A 61 -1.05 -8.51 -1.95
CA ARG A 61 -1.58 -7.95 -0.69
C ARG A 61 -1.57 -6.42 -0.68
N SER A 62 -0.49 -5.80 -1.15
CA SER A 62 -0.39 -4.34 -1.23
C SER A 62 -1.42 -3.73 -2.19
N PHE A 63 -1.66 -4.38 -3.33
CA PHE A 63 -2.75 -3.98 -4.23
C PHE A 63 -4.13 -4.16 -3.59
N VAL A 64 -4.39 -5.28 -2.91
CA VAL A 64 -5.67 -5.51 -2.20
C VAL A 64 -5.92 -4.43 -1.14
N LYS A 65 -4.91 -4.11 -0.31
CA LYS A 65 -4.99 -3.02 0.67
C LYS A 65 -5.36 -1.69 0.00
N ARG A 66 -4.70 -1.37 -1.12
CA ARG A 66 -4.97 -0.13 -1.85
C ARG A 66 -6.38 -0.11 -2.46
N LEU A 67 -6.86 -1.23 -3.00
CA LEU A 67 -8.20 -1.35 -3.56
C LEU A 67 -9.27 -1.16 -2.48
N LEU A 68 -9.08 -1.76 -1.30
CA LEU A 68 -9.99 -1.58 -0.16
C LEU A 68 -9.99 -0.13 0.33
N GLN A 69 -8.82 0.53 0.36
CA GLN A 69 -8.73 1.96 0.67
C GLN A 69 -9.45 2.81 -0.38
N ALA A 70 -9.31 2.51 -1.67
CA ALA A 70 -10.03 3.24 -2.73
C ALA A 70 -11.55 3.05 -2.62
N ALA A 71 -12.00 1.87 -2.20
CA ALA A 71 -13.41 1.53 -2.06
C ALA A 71 -14.15 2.34 -0.98
N THR A 72 -13.44 2.95 -0.01
CA THR A 72 -14.07 3.75 1.05
C THR A 72 -14.62 5.09 0.56
N CYS A 73 -14.11 5.60 -0.57
CA CYS A 73 -14.48 6.90 -1.12
C CYS A 73 -14.99 6.82 -2.57
N ALA A 74 -15.12 5.60 -3.11
CA ALA A 74 -15.57 5.36 -4.48
C ALA A 74 -17.10 5.32 -4.60
N ALA A 75 -17.60 5.46 -5.82
CA ALA A 75 -19.01 5.26 -6.13
C ALA A 75 -19.45 3.82 -5.76
N PRO A 76 -20.70 3.60 -5.31
CA PRO A 76 -21.18 2.30 -4.83
C PRO A 76 -20.96 1.15 -5.83
N ALA A 77 -21.12 1.42 -7.12
CA ALA A 77 -20.90 0.44 -8.19
C ALA A 77 -19.43 -0.02 -8.28
N LEU A 78 -18.48 0.91 -8.14
CA LEU A 78 -17.06 0.58 -8.14
C LEU A 78 -16.67 -0.17 -6.86
N THR A 79 -17.18 0.27 -5.70
CA THR A 79 -16.97 -0.40 -4.41
C THR A 79 -17.44 -1.85 -4.44
N ALA A 80 -18.66 -2.12 -4.93
CA ALA A 80 -19.16 -3.48 -5.09
C ALA A 80 -18.26 -4.32 -6.02
N GLY A 81 -17.84 -3.75 -7.15
CA GLY A 81 -16.92 -4.41 -8.08
C GLY A 81 -15.57 -4.74 -7.47
N ILE A 82 -15.00 -3.84 -6.66
CA ILE A 82 -13.75 -4.07 -5.93
C ILE A 82 -13.92 -5.22 -4.93
N LEU A 83 -15.00 -5.22 -4.14
CA LEU A 83 -15.23 -6.27 -3.13
C LEU A 83 -15.40 -7.65 -3.78
N ILE A 84 -16.14 -7.73 -4.89
CA ILE A 84 -16.29 -8.98 -5.66
C ILE A 84 -14.94 -9.44 -6.20
N LEU A 85 -14.14 -8.53 -6.75
CA LEU A 85 -12.79 -8.84 -7.25
C LEU A 85 -11.91 -9.42 -6.15
N VAL A 86 -11.89 -8.77 -4.97
CA VAL A 86 -11.10 -9.22 -3.81
C VAL A 86 -11.57 -10.59 -3.34
N SER A 87 -12.88 -10.81 -3.21
CA SER A 87 -13.44 -12.13 -2.83
C SER A 87 -12.98 -13.25 -3.76
N ARG A 88 -13.10 -13.06 -5.08
CA ARG A 88 -12.66 -14.06 -6.08
C ARG A 88 -11.16 -14.30 -6.07
N LEU A 89 -10.38 -13.25 -5.78
CA LEU A 89 -8.93 -13.35 -5.69
C LEU A 89 -8.51 -14.20 -4.47
N LEU A 90 -9.17 -14.02 -3.33
CA LEU A 90 -8.94 -14.81 -2.11
C LEU A 90 -9.36 -16.28 -2.28
N GLU A 91 -10.47 -16.55 -2.98
CA GLU A 91 -10.88 -17.92 -3.34
C GLU A 91 -9.83 -18.62 -4.20
N THR A 92 -9.24 -17.90 -5.16
CA THR A 92 -8.21 -18.42 -6.06
C THR A 92 -6.87 -18.62 -5.34
N ARG A 93 -6.55 -17.78 -4.35
CA ARG A 93 -5.27 -17.78 -3.62
C ARG A 93 -5.50 -17.76 -2.11
N LYS A 94 -5.77 -18.94 -1.55
CA LYS A 94 -5.98 -19.13 -0.10
C LYS A 94 -4.80 -18.66 0.76
N GLY A 95 -3.58 -18.67 0.20
CA GLY A 95 -2.37 -18.18 0.88
C GLY A 95 -2.33 -16.66 1.13
N LEU A 96 -3.21 -15.87 0.50
CA LEU A 96 -3.30 -14.43 0.72
C LEU A 96 -3.92 -14.06 2.08
N ILE A 97 -4.66 -14.96 2.71
CA ILE A 97 -5.23 -14.71 4.04
C ILE A 97 -4.16 -15.06 5.07
N VAL A 98 -3.54 -14.04 5.67
CA VAL A 98 -2.64 -14.21 6.80
C VAL A 98 -3.50 -14.11 8.05
N VAL A 99 -3.94 -15.27 8.54
CA VAL A 99 -4.79 -15.41 9.74
C VAL A 99 -3.96 -15.23 11.01
N GLU A 100 -2.72 -15.69 11.00
CA GLU A 100 -1.76 -15.41 12.07
C GLU A 100 -1.00 -14.12 11.75
N LYS A 101 -0.90 -13.19 12.70
CA LYS A 101 0.14 -12.16 12.66
C LYS A 101 1.51 -12.83 12.80
N GLN A 102 1.97 -13.54 11.76
CA GLN A 102 3.38 -13.74 11.51
C GLN A 102 3.87 -12.35 11.08
N ILE A 103 4.11 -11.49 12.06
CA ILE A 103 4.94 -10.32 11.85
C ILE A 103 6.29 -10.92 11.49
N ASP A 104 6.58 -11.02 10.19
CA ASP A 104 7.88 -11.44 9.70
C ASP A 104 8.89 -10.60 10.46
N ARG A 105 9.69 -11.24 11.32
CA ARG A 105 10.76 -10.59 12.08
C ARG A 105 11.71 -9.84 11.14
N ILE A 106 11.73 -10.22 9.86
CA ILE A 106 12.43 -9.59 8.74
C ILE A 106 11.94 -8.15 8.48
N ALA A 107 10.64 -7.86 8.60
CA ALA A 107 10.12 -6.50 8.43
C ALA A 107 10.52 -5.58 9.59
N ILE A 108 10.61 -6.12 10.82
CA ILE A 108 11.14 -5.40 11.98
C ILE A 108 12.66 -5.22 11.84
N GLN A 109 13.38 -6.24 11.37
CA GLN A 109 14.83 -6.19 11.23
C GLN A 109 15.26 -5.22 10.12
N ASN A 110 14.55 -5.17 8.99
CA ASN A 110 14.82 -4.18 7.94
C ASN A 110 14.40 -2.75 8.35
N ALA A 111 13.42 -2.60 9.25
CA ALA A 111 13.10 -1.29 9.85
C ALA A 111 14.11 -0.88 10.95
N LYS A 112 14.83 -1.84 11.55
CA LYS A 112 15.87 -1.60 12.57
C LYS A 112 17.30 -1.55 12.02
N LEU A 113 17.51 -1.81 10.73
CA LEU A 113 18.82 -1.70 10.07
C LEU A 113 19.04 -0.32 9.40
N GLY A 114 18.17 0.64 9.70
CA GLY A 114 18.34 2.06 9.37
C GLY A 114 18.57 2.91 10.62
N ASP A 115 19.16 2.34 11.67
CA ASP A 115 19.73 3.08 12.80
C ASP A 115 21.05 3.69 12.33
N ASP A 116 20.96 4.64 11.40
CA ASP A 116 22.01 5.65 11.24
C ASP A 116 21.76 6.65 12.37
N ASP A 117 22.74 6.73 13.25
CA ASP A 117 22.83 7.41 14.55
C ASP A 117 22.78 8.95 14.44
N ASP A 118 21.83 9.46 13.64
CA ASP A 118 21.61 10.88 13.36
C ASP A 118 20.14 11.27 13.68
N GLU A 119 19.58 10.81 14.80
CA GLU A 119 18.34 11.37 15.33
C GLU A 119 18.59 12.83 15.75
N GLU A 120 18.13 13.79 14.93
CA GLU A 120 18.19 15.22 15.23
C GLU A 120 17.54 15.54 16.60
N HIS A 121 18.37 15.80 17.60
CA HIS A 121 17.91 16.17 18.95
C HIS A 121 17.68 17.68 19.05
N TYR A 122 16.41 18.10 19.01
CA TYR A 122 16.02 19.50 19.24
C TYR A 122 16.00 19.82 20.74
N VAL A 123 16.72 20.86 21.16
CA VAL A 123 16.67 21.41 22.52
C VAL A 123 16.04 22.80 22.46
N ASP A 124 15.02 23.03 23.31
CA ASP A 124 14.42 24.36 23.45
C ASP A 124 15.46 25.35 23.98
N ILE A 125 15.55 26.50 23.32
CA ILE A 125 16.45 27.59 23.70
C ILE A 125 15.69 28.56 24.61
N GLY A 126 16.27 28.86 25.77
CA GLY A 126 15.76 29.85 26.70
C GLY A 126 15.86 31.28 26.14
N VAL A 127 15.19 32.23 26.79
CA VAL A 127 15.17 33.65 26.40
C VAL A 127 16.58 34.29 26.46
N ASP A 128 17.51 33.65 27.16
CA ASP A 128 18.91 34.01 27.31
C ASP A 128 19.84 33.36 26.26
N GLY A 129 19.28 32.61 25.30
CA GLY A 129 20.04 31.97 24.23
C GLY A 129 20.76 30.69 24.64
N LYS A 130 20.46 30.13 25.83
CA LYS A 130 21.08 28.89 26.32
C LYS A 130 20.08 27.71 26.33
N PRO A 131 20.55 26.46 26.18
CA PRO A 131 19.69 25.29 26.25
C PRO A 131 19.01 25.16 27.62
N ILE A 132 17.71 24.88 27.65
CA ILE A 132 16.96 24.68 28.90
C ILE A 132 17.30 23.30 29.46
N GLU A 133 17.94 23.24 30.63
CA GLU A 133 18.19 21.96 31.29
C GLU A 133 16.89 21.38 31.89
N PRO A 134 16.57 20.09 31.66
CA PRO A 134 15.40 19.46 32.24
C PRO A 134 15.57 19.34 33.75
N ILE A 135 14.68 19.99 34.51
CA ILE A 135 14.59 19.86 35.96
C ILE A 135 14.28 18.39 36.29
N LYS A 136 15.23 17.69 36.92
CA LYS A 136 15.00 16.33 37.45
C LYS A 136 13.83 16.40 38.42
N LYS A 137 12.70 15.76 38.07
CA LYS A 137 11.62 15.50 39.02
C LYS A 137 12.19 14.58 40.10
N GLU A 138 12.40 15.13 41.30
CA GLU A 138 12.67 14.32 42.48
C GLU A 138 11.52 13.32 42.66
N GLU A 139 11.86 12.03 42.70
CA GLU A 139 10.93 10.99 43.13
C GLU A 139 10.54 11.28 44.59
N VAL A 140 9.33 11.81 44.77
CA VAL A 140 8.70 11.86 46.08
C VAL A 140 8.37 10.43 46.48
N ARG A 141 9.23 9.83 47.32
CA ARG A 141 8.90 8.59 48.06
C ARG A 141 7.71 8.89 48.97
N ILE A 142 6.56 8.34 48.63
CA ILE A 142 5.39 8.33 49.49
C ILE A 142 5.54 7.09 50.40
N PHE A 143 5.61 7.33 51.71
CA PHE A 143 5.60 6.30 52.76
C PHE A 143 4.22 5.64 52.89
#